data_AF-A0A951FYZ2-F1
#
_entry.id   AF-A0A951FYZ2-F1
#
_cell.length_a   1.000
_cell.length_b   1.000
_cell.length_c   1.000
_cell.angle_alpha   90.00
_cell.angle_beta   90.00
_cell.angle_gamma   90.00
#
_symmetry.space_group_name_H-M   'P 1'
#
loop_
_entity.id
_entity.type
_entity.pdbx_description
1 polymer ?
#
loop_
_entity_poly.entity_id
_entity_poly.type
_entity_poly.pdbx_seq_one_letter_code
_entity_poly.pdbx_strand_id
1 'polypeptide(L)'
;MVGRLIVLGSVLAALVGAAPARAAMSCPAGLASQTLTVVNQAKVKPRALAAVERAVSAQTLQLSAAWGTPCARFGAGGWKVYLKIGGAEPHGEHDFYGQPYALVWTSGASVEGWSRDFSHEVIEMLEDPTLEVRYEHAGSTWQREIADPVEGLGYRLDGVYVSDFVTPLWYAGASTGADVVCQGVACADDSPLIAPAVNVGPWDQMHALTAAWAVFGPRTMLPADS
;
A
#
# COMPACT_ATOMS: atom_id res chain seq x y z
N MET A 1 0.62 8.15 -72.83
CA MET A 1 0.31 8.54 -71.43
C MET A 1 0.00 7.27 -70.67
N VAL A 2 0.93 6.77 -69.86
CA VAL A 2 0.78 5.53 -69.10
C VAL A 2 0.56 5.91 -67.64
N GLY A 3 -0.69 5.77 -67.16
CA GLY A 3 -1.06 6.02 -65.77
C GLY A 3 -0.73 4.80 -64.91
N ARG A 4 0.13 4.99 -63.91
CA ARG A 4 0.47 3.99 -62.90
C ARG A 4 -0.65 3.90 -61.85
N LEU A 5 -1.17 2.70 -61.65
CA LEU A 5 -2.09 2.34 -60.57
C LEU A 5 -1.26 2.12 -59.29
N ILE A 6 -1.48 2.95 -58.26
CA ILE A 6 -0.89 2.76 -56.93
C ILE A 6 -1.91 1.99 -56.09
N VAL A 7 -1.62 0.71 -55.83
CA VAL A 7 -2.39 -0.11 -54.89
C VAL A 7 -1.84 0.15 -53.49
N LEU A 8 -2.59 0.90 -52.68
CA LEU A 8 -2.35 1.07 -51.25
C LEU A 8 -2.81 -0.21 -50.51
N GLY A 9 -1.87 -1.08 -50.20
CA GLY A 9 -2.09 -2.21 -49.30
C GLY A 9 -2.12 -1.73 -47.85
N SER A 10 -3.29 -1.77 -47.23
CA SER A 10 -3.45 -1.54 -45.79
C SER A 10 -2.87 -2.73 -45.02
N VAL A 11 -1.71 -2.55 -44.38
CA VAL A 11 -1.20 -3.51 -43.40
C VAL A 11 -1.99 -3.29 -42.11
N LEU A 12 -2.99 -4.14 -41.87
CA LEU A 12 -3.65 -4.25 -40.57
C LEU A 12 -2.69 -4.99 -39.63
N ALA A 13 -1.88 -4.25 -38.88
CA ALA A 13 -1.12 -4.82 -37.78
C ALA A 13 -2.11 -5.14 -36.65
N ALA A 14 -2.46 -6.41 -36.51
CA ALA A 14 -3.19 -6.90 -35.34
C ALA A 14 -2.28 -6.76 -34.12
N LEU A 15 -2.46 -5.67 -33.35
CA LEU A 15 -1.98 -5.57 -31.98
C LEU A 15 -2.80 -6.58 -31.16
N VAL A 16 -2.28 -7.80 -31.05
CA VAL A 16 -2.70 -8.74 -30.01
C VAL A 16 -2.23 -8.10 -28.70
N GLY A 17 -3.11 -7.33 -28.07
CA GLY A 17 -2.89 -6.87 -26.70
C GLY A 17 -2.71 -8.10 -25.83
N ALA A 18 -1.48 -8.32 -25.36
CA ALA A 18 -1.23 -9.29 -24.31
C ALA A 18 -2.16 -8.91 -23.15
N ALA A 19 -3.07 -9.82 -22.77
CA ALA A 19 -3.80 -9.67 -21.52
C ALA A 19 -2.76 -9.37 -20.42
N PRO A 20 -3.01 -8.39 -19.54
CA PRO A 20 -2.05 -8.05 -18.50
C PRO A 20 -1.72 -9.33 -17.75
N ALA A 21 -0.43 -9.67 -17.69
CA ALA A 21 0.04 -10.79 -16.92
C ALA A 21 -0.59 -10.65 -15.53
N ARG A 22 -1.38 -11.65 -15.12
CA ARG A 22 -1.84 -11.74 -13.74
C ARG A 22 -0.55 -11.73 -12.91
N ALA A 23 -0.28 -10.60 -12.25
CA ALA A 23 0.79 -10.49 -11.26
C ALA A 23 0.73 -11.73 -10.38
N ALA A 24 1.87 -12.27 -9.95
CA ALA A 24 1.85 -13.39 -9.02
C ALA A 24 1.04 -12.98 -7.78
N MET A 25 -0.20 -13.45 -7.67
CA MET A 25 -1.15 -13.10 -6.60
C MET A 25 -0.83 -13.82 -5.28
N SER A 26 0.35 -14.42 -5.20
CA SER A 26 0.82 -15.26 -4.11
C SER A 26 2.33 -15.14 -3.99
N CYS A 27 2.84 -15.17 -2.76
CA CYS A 27 4.28 -15.09 -2.50
C CYS A 27 5.06 -16.18 -3.27
N PRO A 28 6.00 -15.80 -4.15
CA PRO A 28 6.82 -16.74 -4.90
C PRO A 28 7.53 -17.74 -4.00
N ALA A 29 7.83 -18.93 -4.55
CA ALA A 29 8.68 -19.89 -3.87
C ALA A 29 10.08 -19.28 -3.66
N GLY A 30 10.63 -19.44 -2.45
CA GLY A 30 11.95 -18.91 -2.07
C GLY A 30 11.95 -17.47 -1.55
N LEU A 31 10.86 -16.70 -1.71
CA LEU A 31 10.72 -15.41 -1.03
C LEU A 31 10.34 -15.65 0.44
N ALA A 32 10.97 -14.90 1.36
CA ALA A 32 10.58 -14.91 2.76
C ALA A 32 9.08 -14.55 2.87
N SER A 33 8.36 -15.25 3.74
CA SER A 33 6.92 -15.04 3.89
C SER A 33 6.54 -14.95 5.36
N GLN A 34 5.61 -14.05 5.66
CA GLN A 34 4.99 -13.91 6.97
C GLN A 34 3.54 -14.39 6.91
N THR A 35 3.16 -15.29 7.81
CA THR A 35 1.75 -15.70 7.92
C THR A 35 0.98 -14.66 8.74
N LEU A 36 -0.17 -14.23 8.21
CA LEU A 36 -1.14 -13.36 8.88
C LEU A 36 -2.45 -14.12 9.07
N THR A 37 -3.03 -14.05 10.26
CA THR A 37 -4.34 -14.62 10.56
C THR A 37 -5.36 -13.51 10.73
N VAL A 38 -6.34 -13.45 9.82
CA VAL A 38 -7.46 -12.53 9.96
C VAL A 38 -8.47 -13.06 10.98
N VAL A 39 -8.74 -12.28 12.01
CA VAL A 39 -9.81 -12.52 13.00
C VAL A 39 -11.01 -11.67 12.60
N ASN A 40 -11.92 -12.26 11.82
CA ASN A 40 -13.06 -11.56 11.22
C ASN A 40 -14.24 -11.36 12.20
N GLN A 41 -14.06 -10.48 13.20
CA GLN A 41 -15.13 -10.15 14.16
C GLN A 41 -16.24 -9.31 13.50
N ALA A 42 -15.88 -8.53 12.47
CA ALA A 42 -16.76 -7.72 11.62
C ALA A 42 -17.75 -8.53 10.76
N LYS A 43 -17.56 -9.86 10.65
CA LYS A 43 -18.37 -10.73 9.79
C LYS A 43 -18.37 -10.27 8.32
N VAL A 44 -17.24 -9.72 7.86
CA VAL A 44 -17.02 -9.41 6.44
C VAL A 44 -17.28 -10.66 5.60
N LYS A 45 -17.99 -10.51 4.48
CA LYS A 45 -18.34 -11.62 3.59
C LYS A 45 -17.06 -12.34 3.12
N PRO A 46 -16.99 -13.68 3.15
CA PRO A 46 -15.78 -14.43 2.78
C PRO A 46 -15.21 -14.08 1.41
N ARG A 47 -16.08 -13.80 0.42
CA ARG A 47 -15.64 -13.39 -0.93
C ARG A 47 -14.92 -12.05 -0.94
N ALA A 48 -15.40 -11.08 -0.15
CA ALA A 48 -14.77 -9.77 -0.05
C ALA A 48 -13.44 -9.88 0.71
N LEU A 49 -13.43 -10.60 1.83
CA LEU A 49 -12.21 -10.85 2.60
C LEU A 49 -11.14 -11.53 1.74
N ALA A 50 -11.48 -12.61 1.03
CA ALA A 50 -10.54 -13.29 0.16
C ALA A 50 -10.02 -12.41 -0.99
N ALA A 51 -10.81 -11.42 -1.46
CA ALA A 51 -10.33 -10.46 -2.46
C ALA A 51 -9.29 -9.51 -1.86
N VAL A 52 -9.56 -8.97 -0.66
CA VAL A 52 -8.62 -8.11 0.05
C VAL A 52 -7.34 -8.85 0.41
N GLU A 53 -7.43 -10.06 0.97
CA GLU A 53 -6.26 -10.89 1.29
C GLU A 53 -5.37 -11.12 0.06
N ARG A 54 -5.96 -11.36 -1.12
CA ARG A 54 -5.17 -11.54 -2.37
C ARG A 54 -4.53 -10.23 -2.83
N ALA A 55 -5.28 -9.13 -2.80
CA ALA A 55 -4.76 -7.83 -3.21
C ALA A 55 -3.61 -7.37 -2.30
N VAL A 56 -3.76 -7.53 -0.98
CA VAL A 56 -2.72 -7.20 0.00
C VAL A 56 -1.53 -8.13 -0.14
N SER A 57 -1.73 -9.45 -0.34
CA SER A 57 -0.61 -10.35 -0.64
C SER A 57 0.19 -9.87 -1.86
N ALA A 58 -0.48 -9.42 -2.92
CA ALA A 58 0.19 -8.86 -4.10
C ALA A 58 0.90 -7.53 -3.81
N GLN A 59 0.28 -6.65 -3.02
CA GLN A 59 0.90 -5.40 -2.55
C GLN A 59 2.20 -5.65 -1.80
N THR A 60 2.24 -6.68 -0.94
CA THR A 60 3.46 -6.99 -0.17
C THR A 60 4.65 -7.42 -1.04
N LEU A 61 4.44 -7.81 -2.30
CA LEU A 61 5.54 -8.00 -3.25
C LEU A 61 6.18 -6.67 -3.66
N GLN A 62 5.36 -5.62 -3.78
CA GLN A 62 5.84 -4.25 -4.05
C GLN A 62 6.59 -3.71 -2.82
N LEU A 63 6.03 -3.96 -1.64
CA LEU A 63 6.69 -3.62 -0.37
C LEU A 63 8.04 -4.36 -0.23
N SER A 64 8.08 -5.66 -0.49
CA SER A 64 9.29 -6.47 -0.44
C SER A 64 10.37 -5.95 -1.39
N ALA A 65 9.99 -5.47 -2.58
CA ALA A 65 10.91 -4.86 -3.53
C ALA A 65 11.49 -3.51 -3.05
N ALA A 66 10.73 -2.75 -2.26
CA ALA A 66 11.15 -1.43 -1.76
C ALA A 66 11.88 -1.49 -0.41
N TRP A 67 11.42 -2.35 0.49
CA TRP A 67 11.82 -2.41 1.90
C TRP A 67 12.49 -3.73 2.31
N GLY A 68 12.52 -4.74 1.43
CA GLY A 68 13.11 -6.04 1.75
C GLY A 68 12.27 -6.87 2.73
N THR A 69 11.00 -6.52 2.94
CA THR A 69 10.10 -7.19 3.87
C THR A 69 9.67 -8.58 3.37
N PRO A 70 9.19 -9.46 4.28
CA PRO A 70 8.54 -10.69 3.88
C PRO A 70 7.23 -10.43 3.12
N CYS A 71 6.87 -11.33 2.21
CA CYS A 71 5.56 -11.31 1.58
C CYS A 71 4.47 -11.88 2.52
N ALA A 72 3.30 -11.26 2.56
CA ALA A 72 2.18 -11.73 3.40
C ALA A 72 1.51 -12.97 2.81
N ARG A 73 1.25 -13.95 3.67
CA ARG A 73 0.38 -15.11 3.40
C ARG A 73 -0.74 -15.14 4.42
N PHE A 74 -1.98 -15.17 3.96
CA PHE A 74 -3.13 -15.27 4.87
C PHE A 74 -3.42 -16.74 5.21
N GLY A 75 -3.48 -17.04 6.51
CA GLY A 75 -3.65 -18.40 7.02
C GLY A 75 -3.66 -18.46 8.55
N ALA A 76 -3.88 -19.65 9.10
CA ALA A 76 -3.89 -19.86 10.54
C ALA A 76 -2.46 -19.83 11.14
N GLY A 77 -2.35 -19.42 12.41
CA GLY A 77 -1.10 -19.51 13.19
C GLY A 77 -0.12 -18.34 13.03
N GLY A 78 -0.52 -17.26 12.35
CA GLY A 78 0.29 -16.07 12.14
C GLY A 78 -0.04 -14.88 13.06
N TRP A 79 0.60 -13.75 12.78
CA TRP A 79 0.30 -12.44 13.37
C TRP A 79 -1.17 -12.08 13.15
N LYS A 80 -1.79 -11.36 14.07
CA LYS A 80 -3.24 -11.19 14.03
C LYS A 80 -3.63 -9.87 13.37
N VAL A 81 -4.57 -9.94 12.44
CA VAL A 81 -5.28 -8.76 11.94
C VAL A 81 -6.74 -8.90 12.33
N TYR A 82 -7.22 -8.09 13.27
CA TYR A 82 -8.58 -8.15 13.76
C TYR A 82 -9.46 -7.19 12.98
N LEU A 83 -10.45 -7.71 12.24
CA LEU A 83 -11.51 -6.89 11.67
C LEU A 83 -12.57 -6.66 12.75
N LYS A 84 -12.66 -5.44 13.26
CA LYS A 84 -13.54 -5.04 14.38
C LYS A 84 -14.86 -4.43 13.88
N ILE A 85 -15.89 -4.53 14.72
CA ILE A 85 -17.17 -3.82 14.59
C ILE A 85 -17.09 -2.55 15.46
N GLY A 86 -17.72 -1.46 15.00
CA GLY A 86 -17.78 -0.19 15.75
C GLY A 86 -16.61 0.73 15.42
N GLY A 87 -16.51 1.86 16.13
CA GLY A 87 -15.62 2.99 15.80
C GLY A 87 -16.43 4.22 15.37
N ALA A 88 -15.94 5.42 15.67
CA ALA A 88 -16.57 6.66 15.20
C ALA A 88 -16.39 6.82 13.68
N GLU A 89 -15.25 6.36 13.14
CA GLU A 89 -14.88 6.33 11.73
C GLU A 89 -14.06 5.05 11.41
N PRO A 90 -13.96 4.61 10.13
CA PRO A 90 -12.98 3.59 9.75
C PRO A 90 -11.56 4.10 10.02
N HIS A 91 -10.81 3.33 10.78
CA HIS A 91 -9.40 3.55 11.11
C HIS A 91 -8.75 2.20 11.41
N GLY A 92 -7.43 2.17 11.33
CA GLY A 92 -6.61 1.06 11.81
C GLY A 92 -5.66 1.51 12.91
N GLU A 93 -5.14 0.53 13.64
CA GLU A 93 -3.94 0.69 14.46
C GLU A 93 -3.20 -0.65 14.49
N HIS A 94 -1.87 -0.61 14.64
CA HIS A 94 -1.07 -1.79 14.90
C HIS A 94 -0.17 -1.60 16.12
N ASP A 95 0.15 -2.71 16.78
CA ASP A 95 0.90 -2.71 18.01
C ASP A 95 1.59 -4.08 18.22
N PHE A 96 2.41 -4.20 19.26
CA PHE A 96 3.19 -5.39 19.57
C PHE A 96 2.92 -5.90 20.99
N TYR A 97 2.41 -7.14 21.09
CA TYR A 97 2.27 -7.83 22.37
C TYR A 97 2.73 -9.29 22.25
N GLY A 98 4.05 -9.49 22.34
CA GLY A 98 4.71 -10.79 22.12
C GLY A 98 4.73 -11.25 20.65
N GLN A 99 3.87 -10.65 19.82
CA GLN A 99 3.85 -10.70 18.38
C GLN A 99 3.13 -9.45 17.84
N PRO A 100 3.39 -9.05 16.58
CA PRO A 100 2.64 -7.98 15.92
C PRO A 100 1.16 -8.32 15.83
N TYR A 101 0.32 -7.30 15.97
CA TYR A 101 -1.09 -7.38 15.68
C TYR A 101 -1.63 -6.04 15.18
N ALA A 102 -2.71 -6.09 14.42
CA ALA A 102 -3.44 -4.92 13.94
C ALA A 102 -4.92 -5.02 14.29
N LEU A 103 -5.54 -3.89 14.59
CA LEU A 103 -6.98 -3.72 14.71
C LEU A 103 -7.45 -2.84 13.54
N VAL A 104 -8.48 -3.28 12.84
CA VAL A 104 -9.06 -2.54 11.71
C VAL A 104 -10.54 -2.40 11.96
N TRP A 105 -11.00 -1.18 12.22
CA TRP A 105 -12.41 -0.91 12.48
C TRP A 105 -13.17 -0.71 11.18
N THR A 106 -14.05 -1.66 10.88
CA THR A 106 -14.79 -1.62 9.62
C THR A 106 -15.95 -0.62 9.63
N SER A 107 -16.45 -0.19 10.81
CA SER A 107 -17.47 0.86 11.04
C SER A 107 -18.66 0.95 10.05
N GLY A 108 -19.02 -0.12 9.34
CA GLY A 108 -19.98 -0.06 8.23
C GLY A 108 -19.46 0.62 6.95
N ALA A 109 -18.18 0.95 6.89
CA ALA A 109 -17.47 1.48 5.75
C ALA A 109 -17.58 0.57 4.52
N SER A 110 -17.42 1.18 3.35
CA SER A 110 -17.35 0.45 2.08
C SER A 110 -16.19 -0.55 2.10
N VAL A 111 -16.21 -1.51 1.17
CA VAL A 111 -15.05 -2.41 0.99
C VAL A 111 -13.78 -1.63 0.77
N GLU A 112 -13.86 -0.50 0.08
CA GLU A 112 -12.71 0.36 -0.22
C GLU A 112 -12.13 1.03 1.03
N GLY A 113 -12.98 1.51 1.94
CA GLY A 113 -12.53 2.15 3.17
C GLY A 113 -11.75 1.18 4.04
N TRP A 114 -12.38 0.08 4.47
CA TRP A 114 -11.70 -0.85 5.37
C TRP A 114 -10.59 -1.65 4.68
N SER A 115 -10.60 -1.84 3.36
CA SER A 115 -9.50 -2.53 2.68
C SER A 115 -8.23 -1.69 2.61
N ARG A 116 -8.36 -0.36 2.51
CA ARG A 116 -7.24 0.58 2.61
C ARG A 116 -6.61 0.49 4.00
N ASP A 117 -7.40 0.68 5.06
CA ASP A 117 -6.89 0.63 6.44
C ASP A 117 -6.32 -0.76 6.76
N PHE A 118 -6.97 -1.83 6.29
CA PHE A 118 -6.42 -3.19 6.44
C PHE A 118 -5.05 -3.34 5.79
N SER A 119 -4.86 -2.79 4.58
CA SER A 119 -3.57 -2.84 3.92
C SER A 119 -2.52 -1.94 4.58
N HIS A 120 -2.93 -0.78 5.09
CA HIS A 120 -2.11 0.17 5.84
C HIS A 120 -1.43 -0.53 7.01
N GLU A 121 -2.23 -1.10 7.91
CA GLU A 121 -1.69 -1.78 9.08
C GLU A 121 -0.83 -3.00 8.71
N VAL A 122 -1.19 -3.72 7.65
CA VAL A 122 -0.43 -4.89 7.23
C VAL A 122 0.97 -4.51 6.73
N ILE A 123 1.10 -3.46 5.92
CA ILE A 123 2.39 -3.10 5.36
C ILE A 123 3.31 -2.47 6.41
N GLU A 124 2.76 -1.77 7.40
CA GLU A 124 3.53 -1.19 8.51
C GLU A 124 4.04 -2.27 9.47
N MET A 125 3.17 -3.20 9.89
CA MET A 125 3.62 -4.36 10.68
C MET A 125 4.71 -5.19 9.99
N LEU A 126 4.71 -5.25 8.65
CA LEU A 126 5.73 -6.00 7.90
C LEU A 126 7.06 -5.25 7.81
N GLU A 127 7.01 -3.93 7.84
CA GLU A 127 8.18 -3.06 7.77
C GLU A 127 8.94 -3.06 9.10
N ASP A 128 8.24 -2.75 10.20
CA ASP A 128 8.78 -2.75 11.55
C ASP A 128 7.91 -3.58 12.52
N PRO A 129 8.10 -4.91 12.55
CA PRO A 129 7.26 -5.78 13.37
C PRO A 129 7.39 -5.53 14.88
N THR A 130 8.52 -5.00 15.35
CA THR A 130 8.79 -4.84 16.78
C THR A 130 8.61 -3.40 17.27
N LEU A 131 8.22 -2.49 16.38
CA LEU A 131 8.05 -1.07 16.66
C LEU A 131 9.33 -0.46 17.26
N GLU A 132 10.48 -0.95 16.81
CA GLU A 132 11.80 -0.58 17.32
C GLU A 132 12.35 0.68 16.65
N VAL A 133 11.90 0.98 15.44
CA VAL A 133 12.33 2.15 14.70
C VAL A 133 11.45 3.32 15.06
N ARG A 134 12.06 4.28 15.75
CA ARG A 134 11.37 5.46 16.28
C ARG A 134 12.15 6.74 15.99
N TYR A 135 11.40 7.82 15.85
CA TYR A 135 11.91 9.17 15.69
C TYR A 135 11.53 10.01 16.90
N GLU A 136 12.46 10.83 17.37
CA GLU A 136 12.17 11.83 18.40
C GLU A 136 12.06 13.21 17.75
N HIS A 137 10.96 13.91 18.04
CA HIS A 137 10.76 15.29 17.63
C HIS A 137 10.06 16.07 18.75
N ALA A 138 10.63 17.21 19.13
CA ALA A 138 10.09 18.10 20.16
C ALA A 138 9.75 17.43 21.51
N GLY A 139 10.49 16.38 21.90
CA GLY A 139 10.24 15.64 23.14
C GLY A 139 9.14 14.56 23.05
N SER A 140 8.57 14.36 21.86
CA SER A 140 7.69 13.24 21.55
C SER A 140 8.44 12.17 20.76
N THR A 141 8.05 10.91 20.97
CA THR A 141 8.56 9.76 20.22
C THR A 141 7.46 9.25 19.30
N TRP A 142 7.82 9.02 18.05
CA TRP A 142 6.93 8.57 16.99
C TRP A 142 7.50 7.30 16.37
N GLN A 143 6.62 6.38 15.97
CA GLN A 143 7.02 5.15 15.30
C GLN A 143 7.28 5.44 13.82
N ARG A 144 8.06 4.59 13.14
CA ARG A 144 8.16 4.67 11.69
C ARG A 144 6.94 3.97 11.09
N GLU A 145 6.10 4.76 10.45
CA GLU A 145 4.88 4.30 9.79
C GLU A 145 4.97 4.69 8.31
N ILE A 146 4.99 3.70 7.42
CA ILE A 146 5.30 3.90 6.00
C ILE A 146 4.06 4.23 5.15
N ALA A 147 2.88 4.08 5.72
CA ALA A 147 1.61 4.39 5.09
C ALA A 147 1.02 5.70 5.65
N ASP A 148 1.36 6.08 6.89
CA ASP A 148 0.98 7.38 7.49
C ASP A 148 1.28 8.62 6.63
N PRO A 149 2.47 8.79 5.99
CA PRO A 149 2.74 9.97 5.17
C PRO A 149 1.83 10.09 3.94
N VAL A 150 1.14 9.01 3.59
CA VAL A 150 0.20 8.89 2.48
C VAL A 150 -1.19 8.50 2.98
N GLU A 151 -1.52 8.82 4.23
CA GLU A 151 -2.82 8.55 4.86
C GLU A 151 -3.97 8.95 3.93
N GLY A 152 -4.91 8.04 3.77
CA GLY A 152 -6.05 8.21 2.86
C GLY A 152 -5.77 8.03 1.36
N LEU A 153 -4.51 8.03 0.93
CA LEU A 153 -4.10 7.77 -0.45
C LEU A 153 -3.91 6.28 -0.70
N GLY A 154 -4.13 5.86 -1.95
CA GLY A 154 -4.08 4.46 -2.29
C GLY A 154 -4.24 4.20 -3.77
N TYR A 155 -4.24 2.93 -4.13
CA TYR A 155 -4.38 2.49 -5.51
C TYR A 155 -5.12 1.15 -5.58
N ARG A 156 -5.61 0.80 -6.77
CA ARG A 156 -6.32 -0.46 -6.97
C ARG A 156 -5.39 -1.60 -7.36
N LEU A 157 -5.51 -2.72 -6.65
CA LEU A 157 -4.94 -4.01 -6.99
C LEU A 157 -6.04 -5.06 -7.04
N ASP A 158 -6.21 -5.74 -8.18
CA ASP A 158 -7.31 -6.71 -8.41
C ASP A 158 -8.70 -6.16 -8.03
N GLY A 159 -8.92 -4.86 -8.28
CA GLY A 159 -10.17 -4.15 -7.97
C GLY A 159 -10.36 -3.74 -6.50
N VAL A 160 -9.45 -4.13 -5.60
CA VAL A 160 -9.44 -3.73 -4.18
C VAL A 160 -8.62 -2.45 -4.03
N TYR A 161 -9.10 -1.50 -3.24
CA TYR A 161 -8.36 -0.29 -2.88
C TYR A 161 -7.40 -0.61 -1.72
N VAL A 162 -6.10 -0.44 -1.95
CA VAL A 162 -5.05 -0.63 -0.94
C VAL A 162 -4.34 0.70 -0.70
N SER A 163 -3.80 0.90 0.50
CA SER A 163 -3.01 2.06 0.90
C SER A 163 -1.76 2.18 0.02
N ASP A 164 -1.32 3.41 -0.24
CA ASP A 164 0.02 3.61 -0.81
C ASP A 164 1.08 3.47 0.30
N PHE A 165 2.36 3.54 -0.06
CA PHE A 165 3.43 3.60 0.94
C PHE A 165 4.65 4.35 0.42
N VAL A 166 5.36 4.99 1.33
CA VAL A 166 6.64 5.64 1.02
C VAL A 166 7.79 4.62 1.00
N THR A 167 8.84 4.92 0.23
CA THR A 167 10.04 4.06 0.15
C THR A 167 11.12 4.51 1.15
N PRO A 168 12.18 3.73 1.40
CA PRO A 168 13.26 4.15 2.31
C PRO A 168 13.88 5.51 1.96
N LEU A 169 13.84 5.92 0.68
CA LEU A 169 14.35 7.22 0.24
C LEU A 169 13.61 8.40 0.86
N TRP A 170 12.33 8.25 1.20
CA TRP A 170 11.55 9.25 1.93
C TRP A 170 12.21 9.63 3.26
N TYR A 171 12.79 8.63 3.93
CA TYR A 171 13.47 8.77 5.22
C TYR A 171 14.96 9.11 5.10
N ALA A 172 15.56 9.05 3.90
CA ALA A 172 16.99 9.24 3.69
C ALA A 172 17.48 10.69 3.93
N GLY A 173 16.57 11.65 4.12
CA GLY A 173 16.85 13.04 4.46
C GLY A 173 16.49 13.45 5.89
N ALA A 174 15.88 12.56 6.68
CA ALA A 174 15.47 12.84 8.05
C ALA A 174 16.70 12.85 8.98
N SER A 175 17.49 13.92 8.94
CA SER A 175 18.49 14.18 9.98
C SER A 175 17.77 14.45 11.30
N THR A 176 18.16 13.72 12.34
CA THR A 176 17.76 13.92 13.74
C THR A 176 17.74 15.41 14.11
N GLY A 177 16.55 16.01 14.20
CA GLY A 177 16.37 17.34 14.79
C GLY A 177 16.05 18.52 13.87
N ALA A 178 15.41 18.34 12.71
CA ALA A 178 14.91 19.47 11.92
C ALA A 178 13.43 19.79 12.23
N ASP A 179 13.15 21.07 12.52
CA ASP A 179 11.79 21.61 12.63
C ASP A 179 11.08 21.54 11.28
N VAL A 180 9.93 20.87 11.25
CA VAL A 180 9.14 20.64 10.04
C VAL A 180 8.00 21.67 10.00
N VAL A 181 7.91 22.45 8.92
CA VAL A 181 6.78 23.34 8.65
C VAL A 181 5.98 22.77 7.49
N CYS A 182 4.76 22.30 7.77
CA CYS A 182 3.84 21.77 6.76
C CYS A 182 3.34 22.90 5.84
N GLN A 183 3.51 22.76 4.53
CA GLN A 183 2.95 23.69 3.55
C GLN A 183 1.59 23.19 3.04
N GLY A 184 0.52 23.75 3.60
CA GLY A 184 -0.65 24.11 2.81
C GLY A 184 -1.63 23.01 2.39
N VAL A 185 -1.99 22.11 3.29
CA VAL A 185 -3.34 21.52 3.48
C VAL A 185 -3.29 20.86 4.85
N ALA A 186 -4.36 20.98 5.64
CA ALA A 186 -4.37 20.49 7.02
C ALA A 186 -3.87 19.04 7.07
N CYS A 187 -2.78 18.81 7.81
CA CYS A 187 -2.35 17.47 8.21
C CYS A 187 -3.54 16.85 8.92
N ALA A 188 -4.15 15.85 8.30
CA ALA A 188 -5.36 15.23 8.83
C ALA A 188 -4.99 14.13 9.84
N ASP A 189 -4.08 14.45 10.77
CA ASP A 189 -3.87 13.81 12.07
C ASP A 189 -2.72 14.57 12.77
N ASP A 190 -2.66 14.45 14.10
CA ASP A 190 -1.72 15.19 14.95
C ASP A 190 -0.29 14.59 14.96
N SER A 191 0.12 13.87 13.90
CA SER A 191 1.48 13.31 13.75
C SER A 191 2.41 14.30 13.02
N PRO A 192 3.38 14.95 13.70
CA PRO A 192 4.33 15.89 13.10
C PRO A 192 5.34 15.22 12.14
N LEU A 193 5.20 13.91 11.88
CA LEU A 193 5.99 13.17 10.89
C LEU A 193 5.40 13.21 9.46
N ILE A 194 4.26 13.87 9.24
CA ILE A 194 3.68 14.05 7.89
C ILE A 194 4.58 14.84 6.92
N ALA A 195 5.59 15.56 7.40
CA ALA A 195 6.51 16.23 6.49
C ALA A 195 7.98 15.88 6.76
N PRO A 196 8.73 15.37 5.77
CA PRO A 196 10.17 15.40 5.85
C PRO A 196 10.58 16.88 5.86
N ALA A 197 11.29 17.30 6.92
CA ALA A 197 12.21 18.40 6.73
C ALA A 197 13.06 18.05 5.51
N VAL A 198 13.13 18.97 4.54
CA VAL A 198 13.93 18.91 3.30
C VAL A 198 13.51 17.96 2.18
N ASN A 199 12.21 17.78 1.89
CA ASN A 199 11.81 17.39 0.53
C ASN A 199 11.02 18.50 -0.19
N VAL A 200 11.76 19.50 -0.68
CA VAL A 200 11.41 20.23 -1.93
C VAL A 200 11.70 19.38 -3.17
N GLY A 201 11.99 18.09 -2.98
CA GLY A 201 12.05 17.09 -4.04
C GLY A 201 10.67 16.97 -4.70
N PRO A 202 10.63 16.73 -6.02
CA PRO A 202 9.37 16.69 -6.75
C PRO A 202 8.45 15.61 -6.18
N TRP A 203 7.16 15.92 -6.08
CA TRP A 203 6.04 15.01 -5.77
C TRP A 203 6.09 13.69 -6.57
N ASP A 204 6.91 13.63 -7.63
CA ASP A 204 7.42 12.45 -8.33
C ASP A 204 8.00 11.34 -7.42
N GLN A 205 8.32 11.61 -6.16
CA GLN A 205 8.79 10.60 -5.18
C GLN A 205 7.65 9.90 -4.41
N MET A 206 6.45 10.48 -4.35
CA MET A 206 5.24 9.77 -3.89
C MET A 206 4.78 8.74 -4.92
N HIS A 207 5.24 8.89 -6.17
CA HIS A 207 5.13 7.82 -7.15
C HIS A 207 6.19 6.77 -6.83
N ALA A 208 5.81 5.74 -6.09
CA ALA A 208 6.56 4.49 -6.06
C ALA A 208 6.72 3.96 -7.51
N LEU A 209 7.81 4.41 -8.13
CA LEU A 209 8.67 3.78 -9.11
C LEU A 209 8.29 3.95 -10.59
N THR A 210 9.09 4.75 -11.29
CA THR A 210 9.36 4.74 -12.75
C THR A 210 10.14 3.50 -13.22
N ALA A 211 10.31 2.47 -12.37
CA ALA A 211 10.87 1.19 -12.78
C ALA A 211 9.91 0.47 -13.75
N ALA A 212 10.43 -0.35 -14.65
CA ALA A 212 9.62 -1.02 -15.67
C ALA A 212 8.70 -2.12 -15.08
N TRP A 213 7.52 -1.72 -14.57
CA TRP A 213 6.50 -2.54 -13.90
C TRP A 213 5.65 -3.44 -14.84
N ALA A 214 6.20 -3.87 -15.98
CA ALA A 214 5.46 -4.70 -16.95
C ALA A 214 4.98 -6.07 -16.41
N VAL A 215 5.34 -6.43 -15.17
CA VAL A 215 5.06 -7.74 -14.56
C VAL A 215 3.88 -7.72 -13.57
N PHE A 216 3.41 -6.56 -13.09
CA PHE A 216 2.49 -6.49 -11.94
C PHE A 216 1.08 -5.91 -12.20
N GLY A 217 0.74 -5.63 -13.46
CA GLY A 217 -0.60 -5.16 -13.87
C GLY A 217 -0.78 -3.64 -13.80
N PRO A 218 -1.82 -3.08 -14.46
CA PRO A 218 -2.00 -1.63 -14.57
C PRO A 218 -2.49 -1.00 -13.26
N ARG A 219 -1.82 0.06 -12.80
CA ARG A 219 -2.36 0.98 -11.79
C ARG A 219 -3.48 1.81 -12.45
N THR A 220 -4.67 1.81 -11.86
CA THR A 220 -5.70 2.81 -12.17
C THR A 220 -5.81 3.70 -10.94
N MET A 221 -5.13 4.85 -10.96
CA MET A 221 -5.32 5.87 -9.95
C MET A 221 -6.65 6.57 -10.25
N LEU A 222 -7.52 6.65 -9.25
CA LEU A 222 -8.66 7.56 -9.26
C LEU A 222 -8.46 8.53 -8.09
N PRO A 223 -8.87 9.80 -8.22
CA PRO A 223 -8.97 10.69 -7.07
C PRO A 223 -9.86 10.03 -6.01
N ALA A 224 -9.63 10.37 -4.74
CA ALA A 224 -10.33 9.80 -3.59
C ALA A 224 -11.87 9.94 -3.62
N ASP A 225 -12.43 10.72 -4.56
CA ASP A 225 -13.86 10.94 -4.71
C ASP A 225 -14.29 10.77 -6.18
N SER A 226 -14.79 9.58 -6.54
CA SER A 226 -15.61 9.38 -7.74
C SER A 226 -16.62 8.24 -7.57
#